data_AF-V8P7L5-F1
#
_entry.id   AF-V8P7L5-F1
#
_cell.length_a   1.000
_cell.length_b   1.000
_cell.length_c   1.000
_cell.angle_alpha   90.00
_cell.angle_beta   90.00
_cell.angle_gamma   90.00
#
_symmetry.space_group_name_H-M   'P 1'
#
loop_
_entity.id
_entity.type
_entity.pdbx_description
1 polymer ?
#
loop_
_entity_poly.entity_id
_entity_poly.type
_entity_poly.pdbx_seq_one_letter_code
_entity_poly.pdbx_strand_id
1 'polypeptide(L)'
;MAPERASSSAVNFENTGGTTVNGDVFQESNGPTDAYAAIAKADRLTQEPESIRKWREEQKKRLQELDAASKVLEQEWREKAKKDLEEWNIRQNEQMERNQANNRASEEAFLKESKEETSGTEWEKVAQLCDFNPKSSKQSKDVSRMRSVLISLKQIPLAR
;
A
#
# COMPACT_ATOMS: atom_id res chain seq x y z
N MET A 1 7.84 21.80 21.11
CA MET A 1 7.60 21.12 22.40
C MET A 1 8.87 20.36 22.75
N ALA A 2 9.74 20.97 23.57
CA ALA A 2 10.99 20.39 24.06
C ALA A 2 10.94 20.46 25.59
N PRO A 3 11.36 19.41 26.34
CA PRO A 3 11.44 19.50 27.79
C PRO A 3 12.84 19.89 28.29
N GLU A 4 12.83 20.69 29.36
CA GLU A 4 13.91 21.41 30.02
C GLU A 4 14.89 20.53 30.83
N ARG A 5 16.10 21.07 31.03
CA ARG A 5 17.10 20.62 32.01
C ARG A 5 16.67 21.06 33.41
N ALA A 6 16.63 20.14 34.37
CA ALA A 6 16.64 20.46 35.79
C ALA A 6 18.07 20.36 36.35
N SER A 7 18.47 21.42 37.07
CA SER A 7 19.73 21.59 37.79
C SER A 7 19.44 21.48 39.28
N SER A 8 20.29 20.80 40.05
CA SER A 8 20.23 20.78 41.52
C SER A 8 21.63 20.63 42.14
N SER A 9 22.16 21.80 42.50
CA SER A 9 22.79 22.22 43.76
C SER A 9 23.82 21.35 44.52
N ALA A 10 24.87 22.08 44.92
CA ALA A 10 26.12 21.70 45.56
C ALA A 10 26.03 21.20 47.02
N VAL A 11 27.05 20.42 47.42
CA VAL A 11 27.48 20.30 48.83
C VAL A 11 29.02 20.36 48.85
N ASN A 12 29.56 21.36 49.54
CA ASN A 12 30.99 21.49 49.87
C ASN A 12 31.32 20.55 51.04
N PHE A 13 32.46 19.86 50.98
CA PHE A 13 33.07 19.24 52.17
C PHE A 13 34.57 19.55 52.20
N GLU A 14 35.00 20.09 53.33
CA GLU A 14 36.31 20.64 53.59
C GLU A 14 37.41 19.58 53.74
N ASN A 15 38.62 19.99 53.37
CA ASN A 15 39.90 19.35 53.60
C ASN A 15 40.21 19.17 55.10
N THR A 16 40.60 17.97 55.53
CA THR A 16 41.39 17.80 56.77
C THR A 16 42.27 16.55 56.74
N GLY A 17 43.58 16.77 56.78
CA GLY A 17 44.53 16.08 57.67
C GLY A 17 44.86 14.61 57.40
N GLY A 18 46.10 14.36 56.96
CA GLY A 18 46.72 13.04 57.08
C GLY A 18 47.13 12.73 58.52
N THR A 19 47.12 11.45 58.90
CA THR A 19 48.08 10.78 59.82
C THR A 19 47.78 9.28 59.87
N THR A 20 48.86 8.50 59.75
CA THR A 20 49.00 7.04 59.84
C THR A 20 48.56 6.47 61.20
N VAL A 21 48.22 5.17 61.26
CA VAL A 21 48.73 4.16 62.22
C VAL A 21 47.81 2.92 62.24
N ASN A 22 48.34 1.76 61.85
CA ASN A 22 48.22 0.46 62.54
C ASN A 22 49.00 -0.60 61.73
N GLY A 23 50.13 -1.03 62.28
CA GLY A 23 51.14 -1.82 61.58
C GLY A 23 50.74 -3.28 61.34
N ASP A 24 51.04 -3.73 60.13
CA ASP A 24 51.65 -5.04 59.91
C ASP A 24 52.69 -4.87 58.80
N VAL A 25 53.90 -5.38 59.05
CA VAL A 25 55.07 -5.21 58.18
C VAL A 25 54.90 -6.17 57.00
N PHE A 26 54.52 -5.63 55.83
CA PHE A 26 54.56 -6.41 54.60
C PHE A 26 56.02 -6.71 54.25
N GLN A 27 56.43 -7.94 54.51
CA GLN A 27 57.68 -8.52 54.06
C GLN A 27 57.62 -8.66 52.54
N GLU A 28 58.13 -7.67 51.81
CA GLU A 28 58.33 -7.74 50.37
C GLU A 28 59.42 -8.78 50.05
N SER A 29 58.99 -10.01 49.81
CA SER A 29 59.79 -11.00 49.08
C SER A 29 59.76 -10.64 47.59
N ASN A 30 60.66 -9.76 47.15
CA ASN A 30 60.92 -9.46 45.74
C ASN A 30 61.63 -10.65 45.07
N GLY A 31 60.87 -11.69 44.71
CA GLY A 31 61.27 -12.73 43.77
C GLY A 31 60.76 -12.41 42.34
N PRO A 32 61.43 -12.87 41.28
CA PRO A 32 61.16 -12.50 39.88
C PRO A 32 59.85 -13.05 39.28
N THR A 33 58.83 -13.33 40.08
CA THR A 33 57.59 -13.99 39.67
C THR A 33 56.36 -13.07 39.67
N ASP A 34 56.44 -11.84 40.19
CA ASP A 34 55.26 -10.97 40.36
C ASP A 34 55.02 -9.97 39.21
N ALA A 35 56.03 -9.67 38.39
CA ALA A 35 55.86 -8.75 37.25
C ALA A 35 54.92 -9.31 36.17
N TYR A 36 55.06 -10.61 35.85
CA TYR A 36 54.18 -11.27 34.87
C TYR A 36 52.75 -11.44 35.41
N ALA A 37 52.61 -11.69 36.72
CA ALA A 37 51.31 -11.77 37.38
C ALA A 37 50.60 -10.40 37.45
N ALA A 38 51.35 -9.31 37.66
CA ALA A 38 50.83 -7.94 37.63
C ALA A 38 50.35 -7.55 36.23
N ILE A 39 51.12 -7.88 35.18
CA ILE A 39 50.72 -7.63 33.78
C ILE A 39 49.47 -8.44 33.41
N ALA A 40 49.40 -9.74 33.77
CA ALA A 40 48.22 -10.56 33.49
C ALA A 40 46.96 -10.08 34.24
N LYS A 41 47.10 -9.54 35.45
CA LYS A 41 45.98 -8.93 36.19
C LYS A 41 45.55 -7.60 35.56
N ALA A 42 46.50 -6.77 35.13
CA ALA A 42 46.20 -5.53 34.42
C ALA A 42 45.50 -5.81 33.09
N ASP A 43 45.94 -6.82 32.34
CA ASP A 43 45.28 -7.29 31.12
C ASP A 43 43.87 -7.80 31.41
N ARG A 44 43.67 -8.60 32.47
CA ARG A 44 42.32 -9.04 32.88
C ARG A 44 41.39 -7.87 33.25
N LEU A 45 41.94 -6.76 33.73
CA LEU A 45 41.21 -5.54 34.07
C LEU A 45 40.91 -4.66 32.85
N THR A 46 41.76 -4.69 31.82
CA THR A 46 41.57 -3.94 30.56
C THR A 46 40.74 -4.69 29.53
N GLN A 47 40.69 -6.04 29.59
CA GLN A 47 39.82 -6.85 28.76
C GLN A 47 38.36 -6.65 29.17
N GLU A 48 37.51 -6.24 28.21
CA GLU A 48 36.07 -6.25 28.44
C GLU A 48 35.63 -7.68 28.84
N PRO A 49 34.75 -7.83 29.86
CA PRO A 49 34.23 -9.14 30.22
C PRO A 49 33.61 -9.85 29.01
N GLU A 50 34.00 -11.11 28.78
CA GLU A 50 33.53 -11.93 27.66
C GLU A 50 31.99 -12.01 27.55
N SER A 51 31.27 -11.88 28.67
CA SER A 51 29.81 -11.80 28.70
C SER A 51 29.26 -10.53 28.02
N ILE A 52 29.92 -9.39 28.22
CA ILE A 52 29.55 -8.11 27.60
C ILE A 52 29.87 -8.13 26.10
N ARG A 53 31.00 -8.72 25.71
CA ARG A 53 31.36 -8.91 24.30
C ARG A 53 30.31 -9.73 23.56
N LYS A 54 29.97 -10.91 24.09
CA LYS A 54 28.92 -11.78 23.53
C LYS A 54 27.57 -11.08 23.46
N TRP A 55 27.19 -10.35 24.51
CA TRP A 55 25.94 -9.58 24.51
C TRP A 55 25.90 -8.51 23.41
N ARG A 56 26.99 -7.75 23.21
CA ARG A 56 27.06 -6.75 22.12
C ARG A 56 26.96 -7.41 20.75
N GLU A 57 27.63 -8.54 20.55
CA GLU A 57 27.56 -9.29 19.29
C GLU A 57 26.14 -9.79 19.02
N GLU A 58 25.47 -10.36 20.04
CA GLU A 58 24.07 -10.80 19.94
C GLU A 58 23.11 -9.64 19.66
N GLN A 59 23.25 -8.51 20.36
CA GLN A 59 22.41 -7.32 20.12
C GLN A 59 22.64 -6.74 18.72
N LYS A 60 23.90 -6.63 18.30
CA LYS A 60 24.24 -6.16 16.95
C LYS A 60 23.63 -7.07 15.89
N LYS A 61 23.73 -8.39 16.06
CA LYS A 61 23.13 -9.36 15.15
C LYS A 61 21.61 -9.23 15.10
N ARG A 62 20.96 -9.15 16.26
CA ARG A 62 19.50 -8.96 16.34
C ARG A 62 19.04 -7.68 15.65
N LEU A 63 19.77 -6.58 15.82
CA LEU A 63 19.46 -5.32 15.16
C LEU A 63 19.61 -5.43 13.64
N GLN A 64 20.68 -6.08 13.17
CA GLN A 64 20.89 -6.33 11.73
C GLN A 64 19.79 -7.21 11.12
N GLU A 65 19.31 -8.23 11.84
CA GLU A 65 18.20 -9.07 11.42
C GLU A 65 16.90 -8.26 11.30
N LEU A 66 16.63 -7.37 12.27
CA LEU A 66 15.44 -6.52 12.25
C LEU A 66 15.49 -5.51 11.09
N ASP A 67 16.65 -4.88 10.86
CA ASP A 67 16.86 -3.96 9.73
C ASP A 67 16.69 -4.68 8.38
N ALA A 68 17.20 -5.92 8.27
CA ALA A 68 17.04 -6.73 7.07
C ALA A 68 15.57 -7.10 6.84
N ALA A 69 14.86 -7.55 7.87
CA ALA A 69 13.44 -7.86 7.80
C ALA A 69 12.60 -6.64 7.40
N SER A 70 12.91 -5.47 7.97
CA SER A 70 12.24 -4.21 7.60
C SER A 70 12.43 -3.87 6.13
N LYS A 71 13.65 -4.03 5.59
CA LYS A 71 13.94 -3.76 4.18
C LYS A 71 13.22 -4.73 3.24
N VAL A 72 13.15 -6.01 3.61
CA VAL A 72 12.40 -7.01 2.84
C VAL A 72 10.91 -6.66 2.82
N LEU A 73 10.32 -6.34 3.97
CA LEU A 73 8.91 -5.97 4.05
C LEU A 73 8.59 -4.71 3.23
N GLU A 74 9.48 -3.70 3.26
CA GLU A 74 9.33 -2.49 2.45
C GLU A 74 9.36 -2.82 0.94
N GLN A 75 10.27 -3.70 0.51
CA GLN A 75 10.34 -4.16 -0.88
C GLN A 75 9.08 -4.93 -1.27
N GLU A 76 8.61 -5.87 -0.44
CA GLU A 76 7.38 -6.61 -0.68
C GLU A 76 6.17 -5.69 -0.81
N TRP A 77 6.05 -4.68 0.04
CA TRP A 77 4.96 -3.70 -0.04
C TRP A 77 5.05 -2.84 -1.29
N ARG A 78 6.28 -2.46 -1.69
CA ARG A 78 6.50 -1.71 -2.93
C ARG A 78 6.13 -2.52 -4.16
N GLU A 79 6.52 -3.79 -4.18
CA GLU A 79 6.18 -4.72 -5.26
C GLU A 79 4.67 -4.99 -5.30
N LYS A 80 4.04 -5.17 -4.13
CA LYS A 80 2.59 -5.33 -4.05
C LYS A 80 1.86 -4.10 -4.60
N ALA A 81 2.25 -2.90 -4.17
CA ALA A 81 1.67 -1.66 -4.69
C ALA A 81 1.85 -1.52 -6.20
N LYS A 82 3.02 -1.91 -6.73
CA LYS A 82 3.29 -1.91 -8.17
C LYS A 82 2.38 -2.91 -8.92
N LYS A 83 2.25 -4.13 -8.40
CA LYS A 83 1.36 -5.16 -8.99
C LYS A 83 -0.09 -4.70 -8.98
N ASP A 84 -0.58 -4.18 -7.87
CA ASP A 84 -1.96 -3.70 -7.73
C ASP A 84 -2.25 -2.56 -8.74
N LEU A 85 -1.27 -1.67 -8.98
CA LEU A 85 -1.37 -0.62 -10.00
C LEU A 85 -1.39 -1.17 -11.43
N GLU A 86 -0.53 -2.13 -11.74
CA GLU A 86 -0.47 -2.77 -13.06
C GLU A 86 -1.76 -3.55 -13.36
N GLU A 87 -2.26 -4.31 -12.39
CA GLU A 87 -3.56 -4.98 -12.50
C GLU A 87 -4.71 -4.00 -12.71
N TRP A 88 -4.70 -2.85 -12.02
CA TRP A 88 -5.71 -1.82 -12.24
C TRP A 88 -5.67 -1.29 -13.67
N ASN A 89 -4.48 -0.98 -14.20
CA ASN A 89 -4.31 -0.54 -15.58
C ASN A 89 -4.80 -1.58 -16.60
N ILE A 90 -4.46 -2.85 -16.40
CA ILE A 90 -4.94 -3.96 -17.25
C ILE A 90 -6.47 -4.01 -17.22
N ARG A 91 -7.09 -4.04 -16.03
CA ARG A 91 -8.55 -4.08 -15.89
C ARG A 91 -9.23 -2.87 -16.54
N GLN A 92 -8.65 -1.68 -16.42
CA GLN A 92 -9.18 -0.48 -17.09
C GLN A 92 -9.11 -0.62 -18.62
N ASN A 93 -7.97 -1.04 -19.16
CA ASN A 93 -7.81 -1.23 -20.60
C ASN A 93 -8.76 -2.29 -21.13
N GLU A 94 -8.86 -3.44 -20.49
CA GLU A 94 -9.81 -4.50 -20.86
C GLU A 94 -11.26 -4.01 -20.83
N GLN A 95 -11.64 -3.22 -19.83
CA GLN A 95 -12.97 -2.64 -19.74
C GLN A 95 -13.23 -1.66 -20.88
N MET A 96 -12.25 -0.81 -21.21
CA MET A 96 -12.35 0.14 -22.31
C MET A 96 -12.45 -0.58 -23.65
N GLU A 97 -11.63 -1.60 -23.90
CA GLU A 97 -11.68 -2.42 -25.11
C GLU A 97 -13.00 -3.16 -25.24
N ARG A 98 -13.51 -3.74 -24.14
CA ARG A 98 -14.83 -4.39 -24.10
C ARG A 98 -15.95 -3.40 -24.45
N ASN A 99 -15.91 -2.20 -23.88
CA ASN A 99 -16.90 -1.16 -24.18
C ASN A 99 -16.81 -0.72 -25.66
N GLN A 100 -15.60 -0.51 -26.19
CA GLN A 100 -15.42 -0.17 -27.60
C GLN A 100 -15.87 -1.29 -28.54
N ALA A 101 -15.59 -2.55 -28.21
CA ALA A 101 -16.04 -3.70 -28.96
C ALA A 101 -17.57 -3.82 -28.94
N ASN A 102 -18.21 -3.62 -27.79
CA ASN A 102 -19.66 -3.62 -27.67
C ASN A 102 -20.29 -2.50 -28.50
N ASN A 103 -19.77 -1.28 -28.41
CA ASN A 103 -20.25 -0.14 -29.20
C ASN A 103 -20.09 -0.37 -30.71
N ARG A 104 -18.97 -0.95 -31.14
CA ARG A 104 -18.77 -1.33 -32.55
C ARG A 104 -19.76 -2.39 -32.99
N ALA A 105 -19.95 -3.44 -32.19
CA ALA A 105 -20.90 -4.50 -32.51
C ALA A 105 -22.36 -3.99 -32.53
N SER A 106 -22.75 -3.09 -31.63
CA SER A 106 -24.07 -2.48 -31.64
C SER A 106 -24.28 -1.59 -32.86
N GLU A 107 -23.27 -0.82 -33.26
CA GLU A 107 -23.32 0.02 -34.46
C GLU A 107 -23.40 -0.84 -35.73
N GLU A 108 -22.59 -1.91 -35.82
CA GLU A 108 -22.65 -2.86 -36.94
C GLU A 108 -24.02 -3.55 -37.03
N ALA A 109 -24.58 -3.97 -35.90
CA ALA A 109 -25.92 -4.55 -35.84
C ALA A 109 -26.99 -3.55 -36.28
N PHE A 110 -26.92 -2.31 -35.79
CA PHE A 110 -27.81 -1.22 -36.16
C PHE A 110 -27.74 -0.90 -37.66
N LEU A 111 -26.53 -0.79 -38.21
CA LEU A 111 -26.31 -0.55 -39.65
C LEU A 111 -26.77 -1.73 -40.50
N LYS A 112 -26.65 -2.97 -40.01
CA LYS A 112 -27.15 -4.14 -40.71
C LYS A 112 -28.67 -4.12 -40.77
N GLU A 113 -29.34 -3.89 -39.63
CA GLU A 113 -30.79 -3.75 -39.56
C GLU A 113 -31.31 -2.58 -40.42
N SER A 114 -30.55 -1.47 -40.50
CA SER A 114 -30.91 -0.35 -41.36
C SER A 114 -30.78 -0.71 -42.85
N LYS A 115 -29.71 -1.40 -43.25
CA LYS A 115 -29.40 -1.75 -44.65
C LYS A 115 -30.14 -2.98 -45.18
N GLU A 116 -30.64 -3.87 -44.31
CA GLU A 116 -31.63 -4.89 -44.68
C GLU A 116 -32.95 -4.18 -45.00
N GLU A 117 -32.98 -3.53 -46.16
CA GLU A 117 -34.15 -2.86 -46.73
C GLU A 117 -34.93 -3.87 -47.57
N THR A 118 -35.54 -4.82 -46.87
CA THR A 118 -36.49 -5.73 -47.49
C THR A 118 -37.78 -4.97 -47.77
N SER A 119 -38.14 -4.88 -49.05
CA SER A 119 -39.36 -4.25 -49.52
C SER A 119 -40.59 -4.77 -48.75
N GLY A 120 -41.36 -3.89 -48.11
CA GLY A 120 -42.54 -4.23 -47.31
C GLY A 120 -42.37 -4.13 -45.79
N THR A 121 -41.15 -3.89 -45.28
CA THR A 121 -40.88 -3.73 -43.83
C THR A 121 -40.88 -2.27 -43.36
N GLU A 122 -41.18 -1.31 -44.25
CA GLU A 122 -40.97 0.12 -43.99
C GLU A 122 -41.85 0.63 -42.83
N TRP A 123 -43.13 0.24 -42.78
CA TRP A 123 -44.04 0.61 -41.70
C TRP A 123 -43.74 -0.10 -40.37
N GLU A 124 -43.13 -1.29 -40.42
CA GLU A 124 -42.68 -2.00 -39.23
C GLU A 124 -41.49 -1.27 -38.57
N LYS A 125 -40.54 -0.76 -39.37
CA LYS A 125 -39.43 0.09 -38.89
C LYS A 125 -39.94 1.40 -38.30
N VAL A 126 -40.87 2.08 -38.98
CA VAL A 126 -41.49 3.33 -38.46
C VAL A 126 -42.17 3.06 -37.11
N ALA A 127 -42.89 1.95 -36.98
CA ALA A 127 -43.54 1.59 -35.73
C ALA A 127 -42.55 1.24 -34.61
N GLN A 128 -41.43 0.57 -34.89
CA GLN A 128 -40.39 0.31 -33.88
C GLN A 128 -39.76 1.59 -33.32
N LEU A 129 -39.59 2.62 -34.16
CA LEU A 129 -39.06 3.92 -33.75
C LEU A 129 -40.10 4.79 -33.01
N CYS A 130 -41.39 4.46 -33.13
CA CYS A 130 -42.46 5.20 -32.46
C CYS A 130 -42.69 4.68 -31.04
N ASP A 131 -42.62 5.59 -30.06
CA ASP A 131 -42.99 5.27 -28.69
C ASP A 131 -44.52 5.22 -28.49
N PHE A 132 -45.05 3.99 -28.48
CA PHE A 132 -46.47 3.71 -28.23
C PHE A 132 -46.83 3.63 -26.75
N ASN A 133 -45.90 3.84 -25.83
CA ASN A 133 -46.23 3.85 -24.41
C ASN A 133 -47.18 5.02 -24.10
N PRO A 134 -48.40 4.77 -23.60
CA PRO A 134 -49.33 5.84 -23.28
C PRO A 134 -48.85 6.72 -22.12
N LYS A 135 -47.89 6.24 -21.30
CA LYS A 135 -47.36 6.95 -20.13
C LYS A 135 -46.11 7.80 -20.42
N SER A 136 -45.45 7.62 -21.56
CA SER A 136 -44.22 8.34 -21.89
C SER A 136 -44.47 9.71 -22.54
N SER A 137 -45.69 9.95 -23.04
CA SER A 137 -46.05 11.22 -23.67
C SER A 137 -46.22 12.33 -22.63
N LYS A 138 -45.19 13.17 -22.47
CA LYS A 138 -45.26 14.46 -21.73
C LYS A 138 -45.93 15.59 -22.53
N GLN A 139 -46.38 15.30 -23.75
CA GLN A 139 -46.93 16.28 -24.69
C GLN A 139 -48.45 16.39 -24.50
N SER A 140 -49.00 17.61 -24.54
CA SER A 140 -50.44 17.87 -24.36
C SER A 140 -51.29 17.62 -25.61
N LYS A 141 -50.67 17.25 -26.74
CA LYS A 141 -51.38 16.99 -27.99
C LYS A 141 -51.90 15.56 -28.01
N ASP A 142 -53.18 15.39 -28.34
CA ASP A 142 -53.77 14.08 -28.57
C ASP A 142 -53.21 13.47 -29.86
N VAL A 143 -52.39 12.44 -29.70
CA VAL A 143 -51.77 11.68 -30.79
C VAL A 143 -52.43 10.31 -30.99
N SER A 144 -53.59 10.05 -30.36
CA SER A 144 -54.26 8.75 -30.39
C SER A 144 -54.63 8.32 -31.81
N ARG A 145 -55.11 9.25 -32.64
CA ARG A 145 -55.42 8.96 -34.06
C ARG A 145 -54.17 8.58 -34.86
N MET A 146 -53.07 9.32 -34.69
CA MET A 146 -51.80 9.02 -35.35
C MET A 146 -51.26 7.65 -34.93
N ARG A 147 -51.31 7.36 -33.62
CA ARG A 147 -50.91 6.04 -33.07
C ARG A 147 -51.73 4.91 -33.68
N SER A 148 -53.05 5.07 -33.76
CA SER A 148 -53.95 4.08 -34.36
C SER A 148 -53.62 3.82 -35.84
N VAL A 149 -53.35 4.87 -36.63
CA VAL A 149 -52.96 4.74 -38.03
C VAL A 149 -51.63 3.99 -38.18
N LEU A 150 -50.61 4.35 -37.39
CA LEU A 150 -49.30 3.69 -37.44
C LEU A 150 -49.35 2.20 -37.03
N ILE A 151 -50.17 1.86 -36.03
CA ILE A 151 -50.38 0.45 -35.63
C ILE A 151 -51.08 -0.33 -36.74
N SER A 152 -52.09 0.25 -37.38
CA SER A 152 -52.79 -0.39 -38.51
C SER A 152 -51.84 -0.68 -39.67
N LEU A 153 -50.96 0.27 -40.00
CA LEU A 153 -49.98 0.12 -41.08
C LEU A 153 -48.90 -0.92 -40.76
N LYS A 154 -48.59 -1.15 -39.47
CA LYS A 154 -47.75 -2.27 -39.02
C LYS A 154 -48.42 -3.63 -39.20
N GLN A 155 -49.72 -3.73 -38.89
CA GLN A 155 -50.44 -5.01 -38.90
C GLN A 155 -50.89 -5.43 -40.30
N ILE A 156 -51.22 -4.46 -41.15
CA ILE A 156 -51.73 -4.69 -42.51
C ILE A 156 -50.82 -3.94 -43.47
N PRO A 157 -49.86 -4.64 -44.11
CA PRO A 157 -49.04 -4.05 -45.15
C PRO A 157 -49.95 -3.50 -46.25
N LEU A 158 -49.63 -2.30 -46.75
CA LEU A 158 -50.36 -1.72 -47.88
C LEU A 158 -50.23 -2.68 -49.07
N ALA A 159 -51.36 -3.16 -49.59
CA ALA A 159 -51.40 -3.92 -50.83
C ALA A 159 -50.78 -3.05 -51.94
N ARG A 160 -49.75 -3.57 -52.61
CA ARG A 160 -49.12 -2.93 -53.77
C ARG A 160 -49.89 -3.26 -55.03
#